data_AF-X1P296-F1
#
_entry.id   AF-X1P296-F1
#
_cell.length_a   1.000
_cell.length_b   1.000
_cell.length_c   1.000
_cell.angle_alpha   90.00
_cell.angle_beta   90.00
_cell.angle_gamma   90.00
#
_symmetry.space_group_name_H-M   'P 1'
#
loop_
_entity.id
_entity.type
_entity.pdbx_description
1 polymer ?
#
loop_
_entity_poly.entity_id
_entity_poly.type
_entity_poly.pdbx_seq_one_letter_code
_entity_poly.pdbx_strand_id
1 'polypeptide(L)'
;VGKRIKIIQWHEFQDRKEVIEALLLSTIQGEIYQIEGEIYLGYPGYKVLAEIPEGFVKEPTVKWLYENLTENTHNLEVSYLTESINWRADYILLLDEEKSSADISGWVTLDNRSGLSYQNASLKLVAGTLHREEERARSGLYAMEAAPKAAPAFKEEALFEYHLYDLQRKTSLKNNETKQIRLLQARGVTIKKEFLLYGTQGYFSRSYLQEPVKMPVNVYITFKNSEEDNLGMPLPSGTIQLYKRDSKGSLQFIGEDTIEHTPK
;
A
#
# COMPACT_ATOMS: atom_id res chain seq x y z
N VAL A 1 7.61 29.26 19.48
CA VAL A 1 8.65 30.32 19.55
C VAL A 1 8.10 31.48 20.38
N GLY A 2 8.93 32.12 21.23
CA GLY A 2 8.55 33.21 22.12
C GLY A 2 7.84 32.80 23.42
N LYS A 3 7.78 31.50 23.73
CA LYS A 3 7.10 30.96 24.92
C LYS A 3 8.12 30.32 25.86
N ARG A 4 7.88 30.43 27.18
CA ARG A 4 8.65 29.70 28.19
C ARG A 4 8.24 28.22 28.18
N ILE A 5 9.23 27.35 28.20
CA ILE A 5 9.07 25.90 28.22
C ILE A 5 9.91 25.30 29.36
N LYS A 6 9.63 24.06 29.74
CA LYS A 6 10.47 23.30 30.65
C LYS A 6 11.31 22.29 29.88
N ILE A 7 12.56 22.12 30.25
CA ILE A 7 13.44 21.07 29.75
C ILE A 7 13.78 20.16 30.92
N ILE A 8 13.45 18.87 30.78
CA ILE A 8 13.72 17.86 31.81
C ILE A 8 14.92 17.04 31.37
N GLN A 9 16.02 17.18 32.11
CA GLN A 9 17.20 16.35 31.96
C GLN A 9 17.18 15.26 33.02
N TRP A 10 17.30 14.00 32.59
CA TRP A 10 17.46 12.88 33.49
C TRP A 10 18.94 12.50 33.55
N HIS A 11 19.51 12.56 34.74
CA HIS A 11 20.87 12.11 35.01
C HIS A 11 20.79 10.66 35.51
N GLU A 12 20.81 9.70 34.59
CA GLU A 12 20.61 8.26 34.88
C GLU A 12 21.55 7.73 35.96
N PHE A 13 22.82 8.16 35.96
CA PHE A 13 23.83 7.71 36.92
C PHE A 13 23.62 8.23 38.35
N GLN A 14 22.86 9.31 38.52
CA GLN A 14 22.59 9.94 39.83
C GLN A 14 21.13 9.79 40.25
N ASP A 15 20.32 9.10 39.44
CA ASP A 15 18.86 9.01 39.56
C ASP A 15 18.18 10.34 39.90
N ARG A 16 18.65 11.43 39.27
CA ARG A 16 18.18 12.79 39.52
C ARG A 16 17.55 13.38 38.27
N LYS A 17 16.42 14.05 38.45
CA LYS A 17 15.78 14.87 37.42
C LYS A 17 16.09 16.34 37.68
N GLU A 18 16.55 17.01 36.64
CA GLU A 18 16.77 18.44 36.63
C GLU A 18 15.76 19.09 35.69
N VAL A 19 15.08 20.12 36.17
CA VAL A 19 14.05 20.84 35.40
C VAL A 19 14.54 22.26 35.20
N ILE A 20 14.67 22.64 33.94
CA ILE A 20 15.23 23.92 33.53
C ILE A 20 14.15 24.71 32.81
N GLU A 21 13.96 25.97 33.20
CA GLU A 21 13.08 26.88 32.48
C GLU A 21 13.85 27.57 31.35
N ALA A 22 13.31 27.48 30.13
CA ALA A 22 13.94 28.01 28.93
C ALA A 22 12.94 28.83 28.11
N LEU A 23 13.38 29.93 27.50
CA LEU A 23 12.61 30.64 26.49
C LEU A 23 12.99 30.11 25.11
N LEU A 24 12.04 29.51 24.38
CA LEU A 24 12.29 28.98 23.03
C LEU A 24 12.27 30.13 21.99
N LEU A 25 13.43 30.44 21.42
CA LEU A 25 13.63 31.56 20.49
C LEU A 25 13.49 31.18 19.01
N SER A 26 13.82 29.95 18.61
CA SER A 26 13.70 29.51 17.21
C SER A 26 13.63 27.99 17.08
N THR A 27 13.01 27.51 16.01
CA THR A 27 12.98 26.09 15.58
C THR A 27 13.28 25.91 14.09
N ILE A 28 13.52 26.99 13.34
CA ILE A 28 13.55 26.98 11.87
C ILE A 28 14.84 26.35 11.32
N GLN A 29 15.94 26.41 12.08
CA GLN A 29 17.24 25.82 11.71
C GLN A 29 17.89 25.15 12.94
N GLY A 30 17.07 24.46 13.73
CA GLY A 30 17.44 23.94 15.04
C GLY A 30 16.79 24.72 16.18
N GLU A 31 16.83 24.13 17.36
CA GLU A 31 16.20 24.68 18.56
C GLU A 31 17.14 25.70 19.20
N ILE A 32 16.71 26.95 19.37
CA ILE A 32 17.49 27.98 20.07
C ILE A 32 16.75 28.34 21.35
N TYR A 33 17.47 28.30 22.48
CA TYR A 33 16.93 28.59 23.80
C TYR A 33 17.65 29.77 24.45
N GLN A 34 16.93 30.56 25.23
CA GLN A 34 17.53 31.44 26.22
C GLN A 34 17.31 30.83 27.61
N ILE A 35 18.40 30.54 28.32
CA ILE A 35 18.42 29.91 29.64
C ILE A 35 19.31 30.76 30.52
N GLU A 36 18.78 31.24 31.65
CA GLU A 36 19.52 32.07 32.62
C GLU A 36 20.27 33.28 32.02
N GLY A 37 19.80 33.81 30.89
CA GLY A 37 20.40 34.96 30.20
C GLY A 37 21.38 34.61 29.08
N GLU A 38 21.76 33.33 28.93
CA GLU A 38 22.62 32.85 27.86
C GLU A 38 21.83 32.24 26.71
N ILE A 39 22.42 32.24 25.51
CA ILE A 39 21.82 31.66 24.30
C ILE A 39 22.41 30.28 24.03
N TYR A 40 21.56 29.27 24.03
CA TYR A 40 21.91 27.89 23.77
C TYR A 40 21.44 27.48 22.37
N LEU A 41 22.37 26.98 21.55
CA LEU A 41 22.09 26.36 20.26
C LEU A 41 21.82 24.87 20.48
N GLY A 42 20.57 24.54 20.75
CA GLY A 42 20.14 23.24 21.24
C GLY A 42 20.39 23.07 22.74
N TYR A 43 19.64 22.17 23.37
CA TYR A 43 19.82 21.82 24.78
C TYR A 43 19.32 20.37 25.03
N PRO A 44 20.08 19.53 25.74
CA PRO A 44 19.71 18.14 25.99
C PRO A 44 18.51 18.02 26.94
N GLY A 45 17.71 16.97 26.76
CA GLY A 45 16.55 16.67 27.62
C GLY A 45 15.20 16.75 26.91
N TYR A 46 14.16 16.32 27.63
CA TYR A 46 12.78 16.29 27.15
C TYR A 46 12.15 17.68 27.24
N LYS A 47 11.63 18.17 26.11
CA LYS A 47 10.95 19.47 26.05
C LYS A 47 9.49 19.31 26.44
N VAL A 48 9.06 20.09 27.43
CA VAL A 48 7.71 20.08 27.96
C VAL A 48 7.10 21.46 27.77
N LEU A 49 6.05 21.49 26.94
CA LEU A 49 5.20 22.65 26.75
C LEU A 49 4.13 22.69 27.85
N ALA A 50 3.89 23.87 28.42
CA ALA A 50 2.85 24.05 29.45
C ALA A 50 1.43 23.94 28.87
N GLU A 51 1.27 24.35 27.62
CA GLU A 51 -0.01 24.37 26.90
C GLU A 51 0.23 24.02 25.42
N ILE A 52 -0.82 23.53 24.76
CA ILE A 52 -0.80 23.35 23.30
C ILE A 52 -0.80 24.76 22.67
N PRO A 53 0.18 25.10 21.79
CA PRO A 53 0.23 26.42 21.17
C PRO A 53 -1.03 26.78 20.40
N GLU A 54 -1.41 28.06 20.39
CA GLU A 54 -2.45 28.56 19.50
C GLU A 54 -2.11 28.24 18.04
N GLY A 55 -3.12 27.77 17.28
CA GLY A 55 -2.93 27.32 15.89
C GLY A 55 -2.36 25.91 15.73
N PHE A 56 -2.03 25.19 16.81
CA PHE A 56 -1.70 23.78 16.72
C PHE A 56 -2.95 22.98 16.33
N VAL A 57 -2.92 22.42 15.14
CA VAL A 57 -3.98 21.54 14.66
C VAL A 57 -3.60 20.11 15.04
N LYS A 58 -4.30 19.56 16.06
CA LYS A 58 -4.03 18.23 16.60
C LYS A 58 -4.27 17.10 15.58
N GLU A 59 -5.16 17.33 14.61
CA GLU A 59 -5.55 16.37 13.58
C GLU A 59 -5.55 17.07 12.21
N PRO A 60 -5.21 16.37 11.11
CA PRO A 60 -5.26 16.96 9.76
C PRO A 60 -6.63 17.60 9.49
N THR A 61 -6.67 18.93 9.37
CA THR A 61 -7.92 19.69 9.20
C THR A 61 -7.80 20.59 7.99
N VAL A 62 -8.72 20.44 7.03
CA VAL A 62 -8.87 21.37 5.91
C VAL A 62 -10.08 22.26 6.19
N LYS A 63 -9.87 23.59 6.16
CA LYS A 63 -10.93 24.58 6.34
C LYS A 63 -11.18 25.28 5.01
N TRP A 64 -12.44 25.32 4.60
CA TRP A 64 -12.90 26.05 3.42
C TRP A 64 -13.82 27.18 3.87
N LEU A 65 -13.64 28.35 3.29
CA LEU A 65 -14.60 29.45 3.41
C LEU A 65 -15.42 29.45 2.12
N TYR A 66 -16.74 29.34 2.25
CA TYR A 66 -17.66 29.32 1.12
C TYR A 66 -18.73 30.39 1.31
N GLU A 67 -18.91 31.24 0.31
CA GLU A 67 -19.95 32.26 0.27
C GLU A 67 -21.09 31.80 -0.66
N ASN A 68 -22.31 31.71 -0.12
CA ASN A 68 -23.52 31.46 -0.91
C ASN A 68 -24.20 32.79 -1.20
N LEU A 69 -24.24 33.20 -2.46
CA LEU A 69 -24.84 34.46 -2.91
C LEU A 69 -26.33 34.33 -3.29
N THR A 70 -26.97 33.21 -2.96
CA THR A 70 -28.37 32.93 -3.31
C THR A 70 -29.21 32.61 -2.08
N GLU A 71 -30.53 32.78 -2.18
CA GLU A 71 -31.46 32.47 -1.07
C GLU A 71 -31.69 30.96 -0.85
N ASN A 72 -31.25 30.10 -1.80
CA ASN A 72 -31.49 28.65 -1.75
C ASN A 72 -30.31 27.88 -1.12
N THR A 73 -30.63 26.71 -0.56
CA THR A 73 -29.63 25.75 -0.05
C THR A 73 -28.90 25.05 -1.19
N HIS A 74 -27.57 24.89 -1.07
CA HIS A 74 -26.75 24.13 -2.02
C HIS A 74 -26.12 22.91 -1.36
N ASN A 75 -26.04 21.81 -2.12
CA ASN A 75 -25.25 20.66 -1.74
C ASN A 75 -23.80 20.90 -2.16
N LEU A 76 -22.87 20.74 -1.21
CA LEU A 76 -21.43 20.83 -1.48
C LEU A 76 -20.84 19.43 -1.53
N GLU A 77 -20.16 19.13 -2.63
CA GLU A 77 -19.34 17.93 -2.79
C GLU A 77 -17.87 18.33 -2.78
N VAL A 78 -17.06 17.60 -2.00
CA VAL A 78 -15.62 17.83 -1.89
C VAL A 78 -14.90 16.57 -2.31
N SER A 79 -14.06 16.67 -3.33
CA SER A 79 -13.17 15.59 -3.76
C SER A 79 -11.72 15.99 -3.45
N TYR A 80 -10.99 15.09 -2.83
CA TYR A 80 -9.56 15.29 -2.55
C TYR A 80 -8.81 13.96 -2.70
N LEU A 81 -7.55 14.05 -3.09
CA LEU A 81 -6.65 12.91 -3.12
C LEU A 81 -5.95 12.80 -1.76
N THR A 82 -5.97 11.61 -1.18
CA THR A 82 -5.19 11.28 0.01
C THR A 82 -4.19 10.21 -0.33
N GLU A 83 -3.06 10.27 0.36
CA GLU A 83 -2.06 9.21 0.35
C GLU A 83 -2.31 8.25 1.51
N SER A 84 -1.45 7.24 1.61
CA SER A 84 -1.44 6.31 2.74
C SER A 84 -2.73 5.50 2.92
N ILE A 85 -3.50 5.34 1.85
CA ILE A 85 -4.54 4.32 1.74
C ILE A 85 -4.17 3.42 0.57
N ASN A 86 -3.97 2.14 0.84
CA ASN A 86 -3.60 1.16 -0.17
C ASN A 86 -4.50 -0.07 -0.07
N TRP A 87 -4.51 -0.86 -1.12
CA TRP A 87 -5.20 -2.14 -1.15
C TRP A 87 -4.43 -3.14 -2.00
N ARG A 88 -4.64 -4.43 -1.73
CA ARG A 88 -4.13 -5.54 -2.54
C ARG A 88 -5.17 -6.65 -2.66
N ALA A 89 -5.05 -7.49 -3.69
CA ALA A 89 -5.85 -8.69 -3.85
C ALA A 89 -5.03 -9.94 -3.49
N ASP A 90 -5.67 -10.86 -2.77
CA ASP A 90 -5.12 -12.14 -2.34
C ASP A 90 -6.13 -13.25 -2.69
N TYR A 91 -5.67 -14.35 -3.30
CA TYR A 91 -6.50 -15.46 -3.75
C TYR A 91 -6.05 -16.77 -3.09
N ILE A 92 -7.02 -17.64 -2.80
CA ILE A 92 -6.79 -18.98 -2.29
C ILE A 92 -7.43 -19.95 -3.29
N LEU A 93 -6.62 -20.86 -3.83
CA LEU A 93 -7.06 -22.01 -4.61
C LEU A 93 -6.99 -23.26 -3.73
N LEU A 94 -8.12 -23.92 -3.51
CA LEU A 94 -8.19 -25.21 -2.85
C LEU A 94 -8.45 -26.29 -3.88
N LEU A 95 -7.44 -27.10 -4.17
CA LEU A 95 -7.55 -28.22 -5.11
C LEU A 95 -8.39 -29.35 -4.51
N ASP A 96 -9.19 -29.99 -5.37
CA ASP A 96 -9.85 -31.24 -5.03
C ASP A 96 -8.88 -32.44 -4.97
N GLU A 97 -9.40 -33.61 -4.63
CA GLU A 97 -8.59 -34.82 -4.48
C GLU A 97 -8.02 -35.31 -5.82
N GLU A 98 -8.84 -35.26 -6.86
CA GLU A 98 -8.55 -35.70 -8.23
C GLU A 98 -7.67 -34.72 -9.02
N LYS A 99 -7.52 -33.48 -8.52
CA LYS A 99 -6.82 -32.35 -9.14
C LYS A 99 -7.42 -31.96 -10.49
N SER A 100 -8.75 -32.04 -10.59
CA SER A 100 -9.52 -31.71 -11.80
C SER A 100 -10.38 -30.45 -11.60
N SER A 101 -10.68 -30.10 -10.35
CA SER A 101 -11.35 -28.84 -9.99
C SER A 101 -10.71 -28.16 -8.77
N ALA A 102 -11.06 -26.89 -8.56
CA ALA A 102 -10.66 -26.14 -7.38
C ALA A 102 -11.75 -25.18 -6.89
N ASP A 103 -11.77 -24.95 -5.58
CA ASP A 103 -12.50 -23.82 -4.99
C ASP A 103 -11.60 -22.59 -4.95
N ILE A 104 -12.09 -21.45 -5.44
CA ILE A 104 -11.34 -20.19 -5.48
C ILE A 104 -12.01 -19.17 -4.58
N SER A 105 -11.24 -18.58 -3.68
CA SER A 105 -11.67 -17.48 -2.83
C SER A 105 -10.75 -16.28 -3.02
N GLY A 106 -11.31 -15.13 -3.37
CA GLY A 106 -10.58 -13.88 -3.52
C GLY A 106 -10.92 -12.90 -2.41
N TRP A 107 -9.91 -12.21 -1.90
CA TRP A 107 -10.01 -11.20 -0.86
C TRP A 107 -9.30 -9.92 -1.31
N VAL A 108 -9.86 -8.79 -0.92
CA VAL A 108 -9.17 -7.50 -0.95
C VAL A 108 -8.79 -7.13 0.46
N THR A 109 -7.49 -6.87 0.66
CA THR A 109 -6.96 -6.33 1.90
C THR A 109 -6.75 -4.83 1.72
N LEU A 110 -7.52 -3.99 2.42
CA LEU A 110 -7.33 -2.54 2.51
C LEU A 110 -6.50 -2.19 3.73
N ASP A 111 -5.58 -1.23 3.60
CA ASP A 111 -4.82 -0.66 4.71
C ASP A 111 -4.97 0.86 4.72
N ASN A 112 -5.51 1.40 5.82
CA ASN A 112 -5.72 2.84 5.98
C ASN A 112 -4.76 3.43 7.01
N ARG A 113 -3.82 4.21 6.51
CA ARG A 113 -2.84 5.00 7.25
C ARG A 113 -2.96 6.49 6.91
N SER A 114 -4.09 6.93 6.39
CA SER A 114 -4.31 8.34 6.01
C SER A 114 -4.43 9.30 7.19
N GLY A 115 -4.53 8.80 8.42
CA GLY A 115 -4.75 9.62 9.61
C GLY A 115 -6.23 9.86 9.92
N LEU A 116 -7.16 9.47 9.04
CA LEU A 116 -8.61 9.67 9.20
C LEU A 116 -9.40 8.36 9.16
N SER A 117 -10.54 8.36 9.85
CA SER A 117 -11.52 7.26 9.77
C SER A 117 -12.66 7.65 8.85
N TYR A 118 -12.96 6.81 7.87
CA TYR A 118 -14.06 6.99 6.92
C TYR A 118 -15.25 6.17 7.38
N GLN A 119 -16.30 6.81 7.89
CA GLN A 119 -17.48 6.10 8.37
C GLN A 119 -18.53 5.97 7.26
N ASN A 120 -19.16 4.80 7.14
CA ASN A 120 -20.28 4.58 6.20
C ASN A 120 -19.94 4.98 4.75
N ALA A 121 -18.73 4.68 4.30
CA ALA A 121 -18.22 5.06 2.99
C ALA A 121 -18.72 4.10 1.89
N SER A 122 -18.97 4.64 0.71
CA SER A 122 -18.98 3.85 -0.52
C SER A 122 -17.54 3.60 -0.95
N LEU A 123 -17.20 2.35 -1.27
CA LEU A 123 -15.84 1.98 -1.63
C LEU A 123 -15.79 1.51 -3.08
N LYS A 124 -14.92 2.15 -3.86
CA LYS A 124 -14.52 1.71 -5.20
C LYS A 124 -13.02 1.47 -5.21
N LEU A 125 -12.60 0.32 -5.71
CA LEU A 125 -11.20 -0.01 -5.90
C LEU A 125 -10.86 0.19 -7.37
N VAL A 126 -9.71 0.78 -7.64
CA VAL A 126 -9.20 0.99 -8.99
C VAL A 126 -7.93 0.18 -9.12
N ALA A 127 -7.91 -0.76 -10.07
CA ALA A 127 -6.76 -1.59 -10.37
C ALA A 127 -6.16 -1.19 -11.73
N GLY A 128 -4.83 -1.11 -11.78
CA GLY A 128 -4.05 -0.62 -12.91
C GLY A 128 -2.94 0.32 -12.46
N THR A 129 -2.08 0.71 -13.41
CA THR A 129 -0.96 1.62 -13.14
C THR A 129 -1.46 3.06 -13.15
N LEU A 130 -1.64 3.64 -11.96
CA LEU A 130 -1.94 5.06 -11.81
C LEU A 130 -0.67 5.88 -12.05
N HIS A 131 -0.67 6.71 -13.10
CA HIS A 131 0.38 7.71 -13.25
C HIS A 131 0.21 8.76 -12.14
N ARG A 132 1.16 8.83 -11.22
CA ARG A 132 1.29 9.92 -10.26
C ARG A 132 2.57 10.66 -10.58
N GLU A 133 2.47 11.98 -10.71
CA GLU A 133 3.66 12.82 -10.78
C GLU A 133 4.39 12.65 -9.44
N GLU A 134 5.51 11.91 -9.47
CA GLU A 134 6.41 11.88 -8.33
C GLU A 134 6.89 13.33 -8.13
N GLU A 135 6.48 13.95 -7.03
CA GLU A 135 7.17 15.14 -6.56
C GLU A 135 8.64 14.73 -6.43
N ARG A 136 9.48 15.17 -7.37
CA ARG A 136 10.92 14.96 -7.30
C ARG A 136 11.31 15.44 -5.91
N ALA A 137 11.62 14.51 -5.02
CA ALA A 137 12.26 14.81 -3.77
C ALA A 137 13.37 15.77 -4.14
N ARG A 138 13.33 17.00 -3.60
CA ARG A 138 14.45 17.93 -3.73
C ARG A 138 15.59 17.33 -2.92
N SER A 139 16.24 16.31 -3.47
CA SER A 139 17.53 15.84 -3.06
C SER A 139 18.49 16.98 -3.39
N GLY A 140 18.64 17.88 -2.43
CA GLY A 140 19.70 18.86 -2.44
C GLY A 140 21.02 18.12 -2.36
N LEU A 141 21.66 17.88 -3.49
CA LEU A 141 23.10 17.63 -3.63
C LEU A 141 23.51 17.83 -5.10
N TYR A 142 24.35 18.84 -5.28
CA TYR A 142 25.16 19.21 -6.44
C TYR A 142 25.13 18.26 -7.65
N ALA A 143 24.57 18.73 -8.76
CA ALA A 143 24.94 18.27 -10.10
C ALA A 143 25.21 19.50 -10.97
N MET A 144 26.51 19.72 -11.20
CA MET A 144 27.09 20.67 -12.12
C MET A 144 26.65 20.34 -13.56
N GLU A 145 26.54 21.40 -14.38
CA GLU A 145 25.96 21.49 -15.71
C GLU A 145 26.12 20.26 -16.64
N ALA A 146 25.00 19.85 -17.27
CA ALA A 146 25.02 19.12 -18.53
C ALA A 146 23.91 19.64 -19.46
N ALA A 147 24.31 19.88 -20.71
CA ALA A 147 23.63 20.53 -21.83
C ALA A 147 22.17 20.11 -22.12
N PRO A 148 21.37 20.94 -22.84
CA PRO A 148 19.97 20.67 -23.10
C PRO A 148 19.81 19.52 -24.11
N LYS A 149 19.24 18.40 -23.67
CA LYS A 149 18.64 17.43 -24.58
C LYS A 149 17.23 17.90 -24.93
N ALA A 150 17.00 18.09 -26.23
CA ALA A 150 15.69 18.36 -26.80
C ALA A 150 14.66 17.34 -26.29
N ALA A 151 13.56 17.82 -25.73
CA ALA A 151 12.42 17.00 -25.36
C ALA A 151 11.73 16.51 -26.64
N PRO A 152 11.37 15.22 -26.77
CA PRO A 152 10.39 14.81 -27.75
C PRO A 152 9.05 15.51 -27.43
N ALA A 153 8.48 16.14 -28.45
CA ALA A 153 7.12 16.66 -28.43
C ALA A 153 6.15 15.48 -28.27
N PHE A 154 5.30 15.57 -27.25
CA PHE A 154 4.15 14.75 -26.88
C PHE A 154 3.95 13.41 -27.60
N LYS A 155 3.94 12.33 -26.81
CA LYS A 155 3.35 11.05 -27.17
C LYS A 155 1.96 10.98 -26.52
N GLU A 156 0.93 10.91 -27.35
CA GLU A 156 -0.43 10.56 -26.96
C GLU A 156 -0.42 9.12 -26.38
N GLU A 157 -1.05 8.92 -25.22
CA GLU A 157 -1.29 7.58 -24.68
C GLU A 157 -2.72 7.48 -24.17
N ALA A 158 -3.37 6.37 -24.54
CA ALA A 158 -4.81 6.21 -24.55
C ALA A 158 -5.46 6.34 -23.17
N LEU A 159 -6.70 6.83 -23.18
CA LEU A 159 -7.53 7.05 -22.01
C LEU A 159 -7.99 5.70 -21.38
N PHE A 160 -7.14 5.20 -20.47
CA PHE A 160 -7.35 4.32 -19.30
C PHE A 160 -7.85 2.87 -19.46
N GLU A 161 -6.95 1.92 -19.18
CA GLU A 161 -7.16 0.47 -19.03
C GLU A 161 -7.48 0.04 -17.58
N TYR A 162 -8.23 0.84 -16.82
CA TYR A 162 -8.47 0.56 -15.39
C TYR A 162 -9.68 -0.33 -15.13
N HIS A 163 -9.53 -1.21 -14.15
CA HIS A 163 -10.62 -2.04 -13.65
C HIS A 163 -11.17 -1.43 -12.36
N LEU A 164 -12.45 -1.09 -12.37
CA LEU A 164 -13.17 -0.58 -11.19
C LEU A 164 -13.95 -1.71 -10.52
N TYR A 165 -13.79 -1.83 -9.21
CA TYR A 165 -14.49 -2.79 -8.37
C TYR A 165 -15.32 -2.06 -7.33
N ASP A 166 -16.65 -2.13 -7.46
CA ASP A 166 -17.59 -1.41 -6.61
C ASP A 166 -18.13 -2.32 -5.50
N LEU A 167 -17.86 -1.96 -4.25
CA LEU A 167 -18.44 -2.64 -3.10
C LEU A 167 -19.89 -2.19 -2.94
N GLN A 168 -20.82 -3.10 -3.26
CA GLN A 168 -22.28 -2.87 -3.24
C GLN A 168 -22.87 -2.55 -1.85
N ARG A 169 -22.05 -2.50 -0.80
CA ARG A 169 -22.45 -2.16 0.56
C ARG A 169 -21.54 -1.09 1.12
N LYS A 170 -22.11 -0.27 2.00
CA LYS A 170 -21.31 0.68 2.78
C LYS A 170 -20.37 -0.03 3.73
N THR A 171 -19.21 0.56 3.97
CA THR A 171 -18.24 0.08 4.94
C THR A 171 -17.57 1.25 5.65
N SER A 172 -17.15 1.03 6.89
CA SER A 172 -16.31 2.00 7.60
C SER A 172 -14.86 1.54 7.54
N LEU A 173 -13.93 2.45 7.25
CA LEU A 173 -12.49 2.22 7.23
C LEU A 173 -11.85 3.11 8.29
N LYS A 174 -11.54 2.54 9.44
CA LYS A 174 -10.96 3.27 10.58
C LYS A 174 -9.51 3.65 10.28
N ASN A 175 -9.05 4.72 10.90
CA ASN A 175 -7.63 5.07 10.88
C ASN A 175 -6.81 3.94 11.53
N ASN A 176 -5.67 3.62 10.95
CA ASN A 176 -4.78 2.54 11.38
C ASN A 176 -5.38 1.13 11.33
N GLU A 177 -6.40 0.92 10.49
CA GLU A 177 -7.05 -0.37 10.30
C GLU A 177 -6.58 -1.05 9.01
N THR A 178 -6.30 -2.35 9.11
CA THR A 178 -6.23 -3.26 7.96
C THR A 178 -7.55 -4.05 7.90
N LYS A 179 -8.24 -4.00 6.76
CA LYS A 179 -9.56 -4.58 6.57
C LYS A 179 -9.59 -5.53 5.41
N GLN A 180 -10.05 -6.76 5.64
CA GLN A 180 -10.25 -7.73 4.58
C GLN A 180 -11.72 -7.77 4.15
N ILE A 181 -11.95 -7.73 2.84
CA ILE A 181 -13.25 -7.77 2.21
C ILE A 181 -13.24 -8.88 1.17
N ARG A 182 -14.21 -9.78 1.20
CA ARG A 182 -14.33 -10.82 0.19
C ARG A 182 -14.63 -10.19 -1.17
N LEU A 183 -13.80 -10.51 -2.16
CA LEU A 183 -13.96 -10.10 -3.55
C LEU A 183 -14.87 -11.07 -4.29
N LEU A 184 -14.54 -12.37 -4.22
CA LEU A 184 -15.27 -13.42 -4.92
C LEU A 184 -15.17 -14.76 -4.20
N GLN A 185 -16.07 -15.67 -4.55
CA GLN A 185 -16.03 -17.06 -4.16
C GLN A 185 -16.62 -17.91 -5.29
N ALA A 186 -15.79 -18.76 -5.89
CA ALA A 186 -16.18 -19.71 -6.91
C ALA A 186 -15.89 -21.13 -6.40
N ARG A 187 -16.77 -22.08 -6.69
CA ARG A 187 -16.60 -23.48 -6.31
C ARG A 187 -16.58 -24.36 -7.52
N GLY A 188 -15.80 -25.43 -7.46
CA GLY A 188 -15.70 -26.41 -8.55
C GLY A 188 -15.24 -25.80 -9.88
N VAL A 189 -14.33 -24.81 -9.83
CA VAL A 189 -13.71 -24.22 -11.01
C VAL A 189 -12.91 -25.30 -11.71
N THR A 190 -13.14 -25.50 -13.01
CA THR A 190 -12.37 -26.47 -13.79
C THR A 190 -10.91 -26.05 -13.87
N ILE A 191 -9.99 -26.94 -13.50
CA ILE A 191 -8.55 -26.69 -13.59
C ILE A 191 -7.88 -27.66 -14.56
N LYS A 192 -6.75 -27.23 -15.12
CA LYS A 192 -5.84 -28.09 -15.87
C LYS A 192 -4.49 -28.12 -15.17
N LYS A 193 -3.96 -29.33 -15.04
CA LYS A 193 -2.62 -29.55 -14.53
C LYS A 193 -1.67 -29.78 -15.70
N GLU A 194 -0.66 -28.92 -15.80
CA GLU A 194 0.34 -28.97 -16.87
C GLU A 194 1.72 -29.22 -16.29
N PHE A 195 2.51 -30.03 -16.99
CA PHE A 195 3.90 -30.30 -16.65
C PHE A 195 4.78 -29.65 -17.70
N LEU A 196 5.57 -28.66 -17.29
CA LEU A 196 6.45 -27.93 -18.19
C LEU A 196 7.91 -28.29 -17.91
N LEU A 197 8.60 -28.68 -18.97
CA LEU A 197 10.03 -28.95 -18.95
C LEU A 197 10.74 -27.87 -19.77
N TYR A 198 11.58 -27.07 -19.13
CA TYR A 198 12.44 -26.13 -19.84
C TYR A 198 13.69 -26.86 -20.35
N GLY A 199 13.84 -26.92 -21.68
CA GLY A 199 15.06 -27.44 -22.29
C GLY A 199 16.25 -26.52 -22.00
N THR A 200 17.39 -27.09 -21.64
CA THR A 200 18.63 -26.31 -21.47
C THR A 200 19.29 -26.06 -22.82
N GLN A 201 19.65 -24.81 -23.11
CA GLN A 201 20.51 -24.45 -24.24
C GLN A 201 21.81 -25.27 -24.15
N GLY A 202 22.04 -26.17 -25.12
CA GLY A 202 23.19 -27.07 -25.14
C GLY A 202 22.89 -28.56 -24.94
N TYR A 203 21.64 -28.96 -24.66
CA TYR A 203 21.26 -30.38 -24.48
C TYR A 203 21.62 -31.25 -25.70
N PHE A 204 21.42 -30.71 -26.91
CA PHE A 204 21.77 -31.39 -28.17
C PHE A 204 23.19 -31.07 -28.67
N SER A 205 23.91 -30.15 -28.02
CA SER A 205 25.23 -29.67 -28.45
C SER A 205 26.39 -30.40 -27.77
N ARG A 206 26.13 -31.18 -26.71
CA ARG A 206 27.13 -31.99 -26.02
C ARG A 206 26.96 -33.46 -26.40
N SER A 207 27.85 -33.93 -27.28
CA SER A 207 28.04 -35.35 -27.51
C SER A 207 28.57 -35.97 -26.20
N TYR A 208 27.88 -36.98 -25.68
CA TYR A 208 28.27 -37.82 -24.54
C TYR A 208 28.14 -37.22 -23.12
N LEU A 209 26.91 -37.12 -22.61
CA LEU A 209 26.65 -37.39 -21.20
C LEU A 209 26.25 -38.87 -21.07
N GLN A 210 26.98 -39.65 -20.27
CA GLN A 210 26.73 -41.09 -20.06
C GLN A 210 25.45 -41.37 -19.25
N GLU A 211 24.90 -40.36 -18.56
CA GLU A 211 23.63 -40.46 -17.84
C GLU A 211 22.68 -39.33 -18.28
N PRO A 212 21.37 -39.63 -18.45
CA PRO A 212 20.37 -38.60 -18.68
C PRO A 212 20.34 -37.65 -17.47
N VAL A 213 20.64 -36.37 -17.69
CA VAL A 213 20.48 -35.35 -16.64
C VAL A 213 19.00 -35.31 -16.25
N LYS A 214 18.68 -35.65 -15.00
CA LYS A 214 17.32 -35.48 -14.47
C LYS A 214 16.98 -33.99 -14.47
N MET A 215 16.08 -33.59 -15.36
CA MET A 215 15.61 -32.22 -15.42
C MET A 215 14.44 -32.02 -14.46
N PRO A 216 14.40 -30.90 -13.72
CA PRO A 216 13.25 -30.57 -12.90
C PRO A 216 12.02 -30.31 -13.80
N VAL A 217 10.87 -30.83 -13.39
CA VAL A 217 9.59 -30.62 -14.07
C VAL A 217 8.78 -29.61 -13.25
N ASN A 218 8.38 -28.51 -13.90
CA ASN A 218 7.51 -27.53 -13.27
C ASN A 218 6.06 -27.99 -13.39
N VAL A 219 5.27 -27.76 -12.34
CA VAL A 219 3.85 -28.11 -12.31
C VAL A 219 3.05 -26.82 -12.28
N TYR A 220 2.22 -26.63 -13.29
CA TYR A 220 1.32 -25.48 -13.41
C TYR A 220 -0.12 -25.93 -13.20
N ILE A 221 -0.88 -25.11 -12.48
CA ILE A 221 -2.34 -25.20 -12.41
C ILE A 221 -2.89 -24.01 -13.16
N THR A 222 -3.65 -24.27 -14.22
CA THR A 222 -4.30 -23.24 -15.03
C THR A 222 -5.81 -23.38 -14.90
N PHE A 223 -6.51 -22.25 -14.87
CA PHE A 223 -7.95 -22.18 -14.90
C PHE A 223 -8.36 -21.02 -15.80
N LYS A 224 -9.58 -21.07 -16.34
CA LYS A 224 -10.12 -20.00 -17.15
C LYS A 224 -10.99 -19.12 -16.27
N ASN A 225 -10.76 -17.80 -16.30
CA ASN A 225 -11.77 -16.88 -15.80
C ASN A 225 -12.95 -16.93 -16.76
N SER A 226 -14.07 -17.50 -16.33
CA SER A 226 -15.25 -17.70 -17.17
C SER A 226 -16.51 -17.66 -16.32
N GLU A 227 -17.65 -17.30 -16.91
CA GLU A 227 -18.93 -17.38 -16.20
C GLU A 227 -19.35 -18.83 -15.98
N GLU A 228 -18.99 -19.72 -16.90
CA GLU A 228 -19.27 -21.15 -16.81
C GLU A 228 -18.59 -21.80 -15.60
N ASP A 229 -17.42 -21.30 -15.21
CA ASP A 229 -16.67 -21.74 -14.02
C ASP A 229 -16.96 -20.88 -12.78
N ASN A 230 -18.05 -20.10 -12.75
CA ASN A 230 -18.45 -19.25 -11.62
C ASN A 230 -17.45 -18.13 -11.23
N LEU A 231 -16.51 -17.77 -12.09
CA LEU A 231 -15.54 -16.69 -11.84
C LEU A 231 -16.00 -15.38 -12.45
N GLY A 232 -16.31 -15.36 -13.75
CA GLY A 232 -17.16 -14.38 -14.47
C GLY A 232 -16.90 -12.89 -14.32
N MET A 233 -15.91 -12.46 -13.54
CA MET A 233 -15.58 -11.07 -13.25
C MET A 233 -14.07 -10.83 -13.46
N PRO A 234 -13.64 -9.63 -13.88
CA PRO A 234 -12.23 -9.32 -13.98
C PRO A 234 -11.52 -9.58 -12.64
N LEU A 235 -10.37 -10.26 -12.66
CA LEU A 235 -9.58 -10.52 -11.46
C LEU A 235 -8.47 -9.47 -11.36
N PRO A 236 -8.43 -8.66 -10.29
CA PRO A 236 -7.28 -7.80 -10.06
C PRO A 236 -5.99 -8.62 -9.90
N SER A 237 -4.87 -8.08 -10.35
CA SER A 237 -3.56 -8.68 -10.10
C SER A 237 -3.35 -8.88 -8.60
N GLY A 238 -2.76 -10.00 -8.23
CA GLY A 238 -2.58 -10.33 -6.82
C GLY A 238 -1.88 -11.66 -6.62
N THR A 239 -1.67 -12.01 -5.36
CA THR A 239 -1.02 -13.26 -4.98
C THR A 239 -2.04 -14.39 -4.91
N ILE A 240 -1.70 -15.56 -5.44
CA ILE A 240 -2.53 -16.76 -5.36
C ILE A 240 -1.80 -17.84 -4.57
N GLN A 241 -2.46 -18.33 -3.52
CA GLN A 241 -1.95 -19.40 -2.67
C GLN A 241 -2.70 -20.69 -2.94
N LEU A 242 -1.93 -21.76 -3.10
CA LEU A 242 -2.41 -23.07 -3.52
C LEU A 242 -2.41 -24.02 -2.33
N TYR A 243 -3.56 -24.63 -2.06
CA TYR A 243 -3.76 -25.58 -0.96
C TYR A 243 -4.34 -26.90 -1.47
N LYS A 244 -3.99 -27.99 -0.79
CA LYS A 244 -4.61 -29.30 -0.98
C LYS A 244 -4.85 -29.98 0.36
N ARG A 245 -5.92 -30.76 0.46
CA ARG A 245 -6.10 -31.70 1.58
C ARG A 245 -5.15 -32.89 1.45
N ASP A 246 -4.48 -33.23 2.55
CA ASP A 246 -3.75 -34.50 2.68
C ASP A 246 -4.70 -35.68 2.95
N SER A 247 -4.15 -36.90 3.02
CA SER A 247 -4.93 -38.12 3.29
C SER A 247 -5.60 -38.14 4.67
N LYS A 248 -5.27 -37.20 5.57
CA LYS A 248 -5.89 -37.03 6.88
C LYS A 248 -6.89 -35.86 6.89
N GLY A 249 -7.15 -35.24 5.75
CA GLY A 249 -8.08 -34.13 5.58
C GLY A 249 -7.54 -32.75 5.94
N SER A 250 -6.27 -32.65 6.35
CA SER A 250 -5.64 -31.37 6.74
C SER A 250 -5.22 -30.57 5.52
N LEU A 251 -5.40 -29.24 5.55
CA LEU A 251 -4.98 -28.35 4.47
C LEU A 251 -3.46 -28.17 4.50
N GLN A 252 -2.82 -28.47 3.37
CA GLN A 252 -1.39 -28.28 3.17
C GLN A 252 -1.18 -27.19 2.12
N PHE A 253 -0.31 -26.24 2.43
CA PHE A 253 0.19 -25.27 1.47
C PHE A 253 1.12 -25.98 0.49
N ILE A 254 0.90 -25.79 -0.81
CA ILE A 254 1.65 -26.50 -1.87
C ILE A 254 2.27 -25.56 -2.90
N GLY A 255 2.01 -24.25 -2.84
CA GLY A 255 2.62 -23.27 -3.72
C GLY A 255 1.97 -21.89 -3.61
N GLU A 256 2.69 -20.89 -4.11
CA GLU A 256 2.23 -19.51 -4.24
C GLU A 256 2.72 -18.97 -5.58
N ASP A 257 1.90 -18.15 -6.23
CA ASP A 257 2.26 -17.44 -7.46
C ASP A 257 1.55 -16.08 -7.50
N THR A 258 1.73 -15.32 -8.58
CA THR A 258 1.02 -14.08 -8.85
C THR A 258 0.18 -14.20 -10.12
N ILE A 259 -1.01 -13.61 -10.10
CA ILE A 259 -1.81 -13.40 -11.32
C ILE A 259 -1.72 -11.93 -11.74
N GLU A 260 -1.71 -11.69 -13.04
CA GLU A 260 -1.89 -10.35 -13.62
C GLU A 260 -3.37 -9.96 -13.63
N HIS A 261 -3.67 -8.72 -14.02
CA HIS A 261 -5.05 -8.31 -14.30
C HIS A 261 -5.65 -9.24 -15.35
N THR A 262 -6.60 -10.07 -14.93
CA THR A 262 -7.16 -11.13 -15.77
C THR A 262 -8.59 -10.75 -16.17
N PRO A 263 -8.88 -10.52 -17.46
CA PRO A 263 -10.23 -10.18 -17.92
C PRO A 263 -11.19 -11.37 -17.75
N LYS A 264 -12.49 -11.09 -17.89
CA LYS A 264 -13.52 -12.13 -18.02
C LYS A 264 -13.35 -12.90 -19.33
#